data_AF-A0A515KEJ7-F1
#
_entry.id   AF-A0A515KEJ7-F1
#
_cell.length_a   1.000
_cell.length_b   1.000
_cell.length_c   1.000
_cell.angle_alpha   90.00
_cell.angle_beta   90.00
_cell.angle_gamma   90.00
#
_symmetry.space_group_name_H-M   'P 1'
#
loop_
_entity.id
_entity.type
_entity.pdbx_description
1 polymer ?
#
loop_
_entity_poly.entity_id
_entity_poly.type
_entity_poly.pdbx_seq_one_letter_code
_entity_poly.pdbx_strand_id
1 'polypeptide(L)'
;MARSSHIHSSSPWRRRFSAALPWVFVLGMAAGAMLPVKRWVSGPAPSTQEWNTPAARDADAIVRRAGNTAAPQAVDVLHGIDGDTFAARVHLEAGIDLTTRIRLRGIDAPELKGQCAQEVRLAEAAGDALNKVLREGGVTIFNIGPDKYPGRVVADVATRRTPNVSAALLGSGHVRSYGGGHRSGWCGSR
;
A
#
# COMPACT_ATOMS: atom_id res chain seq x y z
N MET A 1 -36.36 -77.09 -2.49
CA MET A 1 -36.23 -78.06 -3.61
C MET A 1 -36.54 -77.31 -4.89
N ALA A 2 -35.55 -76.71 -5.55
CA ALA A 2 -34.68 -77.31 -6.58
C ALA A 2 -35.34 -77.36 -7.97
N ARG A 3 -34.84 -76.51 -8.88
CA ARG A 3 -34.69 -76.65 -10.35
C ARG A 3 -34.20 -75.29 -10.86
N SER A 4 -32.90 -75.09 -11.10
CA SER A 4 -32.09 -75.61 -12.20
C SER A 4 -32.65 -75.20 -13.57
N SER A 5 -31.85 -74.42 -14.32
CA SER A 5 -31.35 -74.77 -15.66
C SER A 5 -31.37 -73.62 -16.69
N HIS A 6 -30.16 -73.12 -16.96
CA HIS A 6 -29.56 -72.82 -18.28
C HIS A 6 -30.18 -71.66 -19.13
N ILE A 7 -29.41 -70.85 -19.87
CA ILE A 7 -28.62 -71.23 -21.04
C ILE A 7 -27.68 -70.07 -21.50
N HIS A 8 -26.41 -70.42 -21.75
CA HIS A 8 -25.44 -69.97 -22.78
C HIS A 8 -25.08 -68.47 -22.95
N SER A 9 -23.79 -68.11 -22.82
CA SER A 9 -22.72 -68.14 -23.87
C SER A 9 -22.45 -66.68 -24.28
N SER A 10 -21.24 -66.15 -24.46
CA SER A 10 -19.97 -66.71 -24.91
C SER A 10 -18.80 -65.84 -24.42
N SER A 11 -17.66 -66.50 -24.28
CA SER A 11 -16.29 -65.96 -24.19
C SER A 11 -15.86 -65.35 -25.56
N PRO A 12 -14.59 -64.96 -25.80
CA PRO A 12 -13.80 -63.86 -25.27
C PRO A 12 -13.33 -62.93 -26.41
N TRP A 13 -13.15 -61.62 -26.18
CA TRP A 13 -12.32 -60.82 -27.09
C TRP A 13 -11.15 -60.18 -26.37
N ARG A 14 -10.03 -60.90 -26.41
CA ARG A 14 -8.69 -60.33 -26.24
C ARG A 14 -8.39 -59.40 -27.43
N ARG A 15 -7.87 -58.21 -27.14
CA ARG A 15 -6.81 -57.45 -27.85
C ARG A 15 -6.68 -56.10 -27.14
N ARG A 16 -5.71 -55.90 -26.24
CA ARG A 16 -4.33 -55.44 -26.51
C ARG A 16 -4.27 -54.23 -27.46
N PHE A 17 -4.19 -53.03 -26.88
CA PHE A 17 -3.38 -51.89 -27.34
C PHE A 17 -3.07 -51.05 -26.09
N SER A 18 -1.94 -51.27 -25.42
CA SER A 18 -0.65 -50.62 -25.68
C SER A 18 -0.69 -49.11 -25.57
N ALA A 19 -0.23 -48.63 -24.40
CA ALA A 19 0.81 -47.61 -24.26
C ALA A 19 0.76 -46.40 -25.21
N ALA A 20 0.00 -45.36 -24.84
CA ALA A 20 0.19 -44.01 -25.39
C ALA A 20 -0.31 -42.90 -24.45
N LEU A 21 -0.27 -43.12 -23.13
CA LEU A 21 -0.69 -42.14 -22.11
C LEU A 21 0.42 -41.31 -21.43
N PRO A 22 1.65 -41.10 -21.96
CA PRO A 22 2.53 -40.05 -21.44
C PRO A 22 2.46 -38.72 -22.20
N TRP A 23 1.67 -38.58 -23.28
CA TRP A 23 1.74 -37.38 -24.15
C TRP A 23 0.58 -36.37 -24.02
N VAL A 24 -0.48 -36.66 -23.26
CA VAL A 24 -1.57 -35.68 -23.04
C VAL A 24 -1.17 -34.63 -22.00
N PHE A 25 -0.21 -34.92 -21.11
CA PHE A 25 0.25 -33.95 -20.11
C PHE A 25 1.18 -32.86 -20.70
N VAL A 26 1.79 -33.10 -21.87
CA VAL A 26 2.65 -32.09 -22.55
C VAL A 26 1.81 -31.07 -23.33
N LEU A 27 0.58 -31.40 -23.73
CA LEU A 27 -0.28 -30.49 -24.51
C LEU A 27 -1.14 -29.54 -23.65
N GLY A 28 -1.33 -29.85 -22.35
CA GLY A 28 -2.01 -28.96 -21.40
C GLY A 28 -1.17 -27.75 -20.96
N MET A 29 0.17 -27.84 -21.01
CA MET A 29 1.06 -26.71 -20.66
C MET A 29 1.22 -25.66 -21.77
N ALA A 30 0.75 -25.93 -23.00
CA ALA A 30 0.88 -24.98 -24.10
C ALA A 30 -0.26 -23.94 -24.19
N ALA A 31 -1.40 -24.16 -23.53
CA ALA A 31 -2.59 -23.29 -23.64
C ALA A 31 -2.80 -22.31 -22.46
N GLY A 32 -1.97 -22.35 -21.42
CA GLY A 32 -2.03 -21.41 -20.29
C GLY A 32 -1.22 -20.12 -20.50
N ALA A 33 -0.40 -20.06 -21.55
CA ALA A 33 0.53 -18.95 -21.80
C ALA A 33 -0.07 -17.75 -22.58
N MET A 34 -1.40 -17.73 -22.78
CA MET A 34 -2.07 -16.69 -23.57
C MET A 34 -3.24 -15.99 -22.87
N LEU A 35 -3.30 -16.05 -21.53
CA LEU A 35 -4.15 -15.15 -20.75
C LEU A 35 -3.30 -13.98 -20.24
N PRO A 36 -3.65 -12.71 -20.51
CA PRO A 36 -2.89 -11.57 -20.01
C PRO A 36 -3.18 -11.35 -18.52
N VAL A 37 -2.67 -12.24 -17.66
CA VAL A 37 -2.63 -12.08 -16.19
C VAL A 37 -1.47 -11.15 -15.80
N LYS A 38 -1.33 -10.02 -16.52
CA LYS A 38 -0.20 -9.12 -16.36
C LYS A 38 -0.58 -7.64 -16.35
N ARG A 39 -1.80 -7.33 -15.89
CA ARG A 39 -2.26 -5.94 -15.76
C ARG A 39 -2.39 -5.41 -14.33
N TRP A 40 -1.99 -6.20 -13.32
CA TRP A 40 -2.33 -5.90 -11.92
C TRP A 40 -1.15 -5.61 -10.97
N VAL A 41 0.11 -5.56 -11.44
CA VAL A 41 1.28 -5.35 -10.54
C VAL A 41 2.19 -4.16 -10.90
N SER A 42 1.98 -3.44 -11.99
CA SER A 42 2.98 -2.44 -12.42
C SER A 42 2.36 -1.07 -12.67
N GLY A 43 2.16 -0.33 -11.57
CA GLY A 43 2.46 1.11 -11.67
C GLY A 43 3.93 1.27 -12.08
N PRO A 44 4.32 2.34 -12.79
CA PRO A 44 5.71 2.55 -13.16
C PRO A 44 6.56 2.50 -11.90
N ALA A 45 7.53 1.58 -11.86
CA ALA A 45 8.52 1.58 -10.80
C ALA A 45 9.24 2.94 -10.85
N PRO A 46 9.45 3.61 -9.70
CA PRO A 46 10.16 4.88 -9.68
C PRO A 46 11.50 4.74 -10.41
N SER A 47 11.83 5.72 -11.25
CA SER A 47 13.03 5.67 -12.07
C SER A 47 14.27 5.67 -11.18
N THR A 48 15.38 5.07 -11.62
CA THR A 48 16.65 5.09 -10.87
C THR A 48 17.13 6.52 -10.57
N GLN A 49 16.69 7.53 -11.33
CA GLN A 49 16.99 8.94 -11.07
C GLN A 49 16.23 9.50 -9.86
N GLU A 50 15.00 9.07 -9.58
CA GLU A 50 14.22 9.55 -8.43
C GLU A 50 14.84 9.14 -7.09
N TRP A 51 15.45 7.95 -7.04
CA TRP A 51 16.19 7.45 -5.86
C TRP A 51 17.51 8.20 -5.60
N ASN A 52 18.01 8.96 -6.58
CA ASN A 52 19.25 9.73 -6.46
C ASN A 52 19.01 11.20 -6.05
N THR A 53 17.77 11.59 -5.80
CA THR A 53 17.45 12.97 -5.39
C THR A 53 17.90 13.26 -3.95
N PRO A 54 18.23 14.52 -3.61
CA PRO A 54 18.55 14.90 -2.22
C PRO A 54 17.45 14.49 -1.23
N ALA A 55 16.18 14.69 -1.59
CA ALA A 55 15.05 14.30 -0.76
C ALA A 55 15.01 12.78 -0.47
N ALA A 56 15.34 11.95 -1.47
CA ALA A 56 15.41 10.49 -1.29
C ALA A 56 16.53 10.11 -0.31
N ARG A 57 17.71 10.72 -0.46
CA ARG A 57 18.85 10.48 0.45
C ARG A 57 18.54 10.93 1.88
N ASP A 58 17.88 12.06 2.04
CA ASP A 58 17.48 12.59 3.35
C ASP A 58 16.44 11.69 4.01
N ALA A 59 15.42 11.25 3.28
CA ALA A 59 14.42 10.29 3.77
C ALA A 59 15.09 8.97 4.23
N ASP A 60 15.99 8.41 3.42
CA ASP A 60 16.73 7.20 3.77
C ASP A 60 17.62 7.40 5.00
N ALA A 61 18.26 8.57 5.10
CA ALA A 61 19.10 8.92 6.25
C ALA A 61 18.29 9.06 7.54
N ILE A 62 17.06 9.60 7.46
CA ILE A 62 16.11 9.67 8.59
C ILE A 62 15.70 8.25 9.01
N VAL A 63 15.27 7.41 8.06
CA VAL A 63 14.85 6.02 8.37
C VAL A 63 15.99 5.23 9.03
N ARG A 64 17.23 5.33 8.51
CA ARG A 64 18.36 4.61 9.10
C ARG A 64 18.72 5.08 10.51
N ARG A 65 18.56 6.37 10.81
CA ARG A 65 18.98 6.97 12.08
C ARG A 65 17.89 6.92 13.15
N ALA A 66 16.64 7.09 12.76
CA ALA A 66 15.52 7.24 13.68
C ALA A 66 14.43 6.17 13.53
N GLY A 67 14.49 5.32 12.50
CA GLY A 67 13.46 4.28 12.28
C GLY A 67 13.46 3.17 13.32
N ASN A 68 14.60 2.90 13.95
CA ASN A 68 14.75 1.89 15.01
C ASN A 68 14.75 2.49 16.42
N THR A 69 14.56 3.80 16.54
CA THR A 69 14.64 4.50 17.82
C THR A 69 13.26 4.59 18.44
N ALA A 70 13.14 4.23 19.72
CA ALA A 70 11.88 4.37 20.46
C ALA A 70 11.51 5.83 20.77
N ALA A 71 12.51 6.72 20.74
CA ALA A 71 12.34 8.14 21.04
C ALA A 71 11.68 8.89 19.86
N PRO A 72 10.61 9.65 20.11
CA PRO A 72 10.03 10.54 19.10
C PRO A 72 11.02 11.61 18.63
N GLN A 73 11.01 11.91 17.34
CA GLN A 73 11.83 12.95 16.73
C GLN A 73 11.01 14.24 16.61
N ALA A 74 11.56 15.36 17.08
CA ALA A 74 10.94 16.66 16.90
C ALA A 74 11.02 17.09 15.43
N VAL A 75 9.98 17.74 14.93
CA VAL A 75 9.95 18.25 13.56
C VAL A 75 9.40 19.67 13.49
N ASP A 76 9.99 20.46 12.60
CA ASP A 76 9.42 21.73 12.15
C ASP A 76 8.59 21.48 10.88
N VAL A 77 7.29 21.77 10.95
CA VAL A 77 6.40 21.66 9.80
C VAL A 77 6.69 22.80 8.82
N LEU A 78 7.02 22.47 7.57
CA LEU A 78 7.29 23.44 6.52
C LEU A 78 6.01 23.83 5.78
N HIS A 79 5.23 22.85 5.32
CA HIS A 79 3.91 23.06 4.70
C HIS A 79 3.16 21.72 4.56
N GLY A 80 1.82 21.77 4.54
CA GLY A 80 0.97 20.64 4.14
C GLY A 80 1.04 20.38 2.63
N ILE A 81 0.98 19.11 2.23
CA ILE A 81 1.01 18.70 0.81
C ILE A 81 -0.38 18.21 0.38
N ASP A 82 -0.96 17.29 1.14
CA ASP A 82 -2.30 16.74 0.93
C ASP A 82 -2.95 16.40 2.29
N GLY A 83 -4.06 15.65 2.30
CA GLY A 83 -4.78 15.31 3.53
C GLY A 83 -4.10 14.27 4.43
N ASP A 84 -2.99 13.65 4.01
CA ASP A 84 -2.24 12.69 4.81
C ASP A 84 -0.71 12.88 4.76
N THR A 85 -0.20 13.90 4.06
CA THR A 85 1.22 14.13 3.83
C THR A 85 1.57 15.60 4.02
N PHE A 86 2.70 15.86 4.69
CA PHE A 86 3.26 17.20 4.87
C PHE A 86 4.79 17.20 4.72
N ALA A 87 5.38 18.34 4.35
CA ALA A 87 6.82 18.54 4.35
C ALA A 87 7.30 19.04 5.72
N ALA A 88 8.41 18.49 6.20
CA ALA A 88 8.97 18.85 7.49
C ALA A 88 10.50 18.77 7.50
N ARG A 89 11.09 19.56 8.40
CA ARG A 89 12.48 19.39 8.84
C ARG A 89 12.49 18.53 10.08
N VAL A 90 13.23 17.43 10.04
CA VAL A 90 13.37 16.47 11.14
C VAL A 90 14.68 16.77 11.87
N HIS A 91 14.58 17.00 13.17
CA HIS A 91 15.73 17.21 14.04
C HIS A 91 16.19 15.85 14.57
N LEU A 92 17.36 15.43 14.11
CA LEU A 92 18.01 14.19 14.55
C LEU A 92 19.07 14.50 15.62
N GLU A 93 19.51 13.44 16.29
CA GLU A 93 20.65 13.51 17.20
C GLU A 93 21.90 14.08 16.53
N ALA A 94 22.81 14.63 17.34
CA ALA A 94 24.02 15.34 16.90
C ALA A 94 23.77 16.64 16.09
N GLY A 95 22.56 17.22 16.20
CA GLY A 95 22.24 18.51 15.57
C GLY A 95 22.09 18.44 14.05
N ILE A 96 21.74 17.26 13.53
CA ILE A 96 21.53 17.05 12.10
C ILE A 96 20.07 17.34 11.76
N ASP A 97 19.85 18.29 10.87
CA ASP A 97 18.54 18.62 10.34
C ASP A 97 18.38 18.11 8.91
N LEU A 98 17.39 17.26 8.67
CA LEU A 98 17.09 16.72 7.33
C LEU A 98 15.67 17.08 6.93
N THR A 99 15.45 17.36 5.64
CA THR A 99 14.12 17.72 5.14
C THR A 99 13.51 16.55 4.38
N THR A 100 12.28 16.18 4.74
CA THR A 100 11.56 15.11 4.05
C THR A 100 10.06 15.39 4.00
N ARG A 101 9.34 14.55 3.26
CA ARG A 101 7.87 14.51 3.35
C ARG A 101 7.47 13.35 4.25
N ILE A 102 6.50 13.60 5.11
CA ILE A 102 6.02 12.65 6.10
C ILE A 102 4.60 12.29 5.73
N ARG A 103 4.38 11.02 5.42
CA ARG A 103 3.07 10.42 5.21
C ARG A 103 2.56 9.83 6.53
N LEU A 104 1.35 10.19 6.91
CA LEU A 104 0.68 9.66 8.08
C LEU A 104 0.40 8.17 7.92
N ARG A 105 0.78 7.39 8.93
CA ARG A 105 0.57 5.94 8.97
C ARG A 105 -0.91 5.60 9.12
N GLY A 106 -1.31 4.52 8.43
CA GLY A 106 -2.60 3.84 8.66
C GLY A 106 -3.82 4.54 8.07
N ILE A 107 -3.63 5.61 7.30
CA ILE A 107 -4.73 6.38 6.71
C ILE A 107 -4.55 6.58 5.20
N ASP A 108 -5.68 6.82 4.56
CA ASP A 108 -5.80 7.24 3.17
C ASP A 108 -6.62 8.53 3.13
N ALA A 109 -6.07 9.57 2.49
CA ALA A 109 -6.76 10.81 2.23
C ALA A 109 -7.26 10.88 0.78
N PRO A 110 -8.35 11.65 0.52
CA PRO A 110 -8.75 11.99 -0.84
C PRO A 110 -7.67 12.81 -1.56
N GLU A 111 -7.55 12.62 -2.86
CA GLU A 111 -6.50 13.24 -3.69
C GLU A 111 -6.94 14.61 -4.23
N LEU A 112 -6.06 15.62 -4.17
CA LEU A 112 -6.33 16.97 -4.72
C LEU A 112 -6.54 16.97 -6.25
N LYS A 113 -6.01 15.96 -6.94
CA LYS A 113 -6.22 15.70 -8.37
C LYS A 113 -7.24 14.58 -8.59
N GLY A 114 -8.28 14.58 -7.76
CA GLY A 114 -9.34 13.57 -7.76
C GLY A 114 -10.07 13.45 -9.09
N GLN A 115 -10.70 12.30 -9.31
CA GLN A 115 -11.44 11.99 -10.55
C GLN A 115 -12.78 12.74 -10.65
N CYS A 116 -13.22 13.37 -9.56
CA CYS A 116 -14.47 14.12 -9.51
C CYS A 116 -14.38 15.29 -8.52
N ALA A 117 -15.25 16.28 -8.71
CA ALA A 117 -15.32 17.47 -7.85
C ALA A 117 -15.61 17.16 -6.37
N GLN A 118 -16.29 16.04 -6.09
CA GLN A 118 -16.53 15.64 -4.70
C GLN A 118 -15.24 15.21 -4.00
N GLU A 119 -14.40 14.41 -4.66
CA GLU A 119 -13.11 13.99 -4.11
C GLU A 119 -12.20 15.18 -3.86
N VAL A 120 -12.13 16.13 -4.80
CA VAL A 120 -11.33 17.35 -4.63
C VAL A 120 -11.79 18.16 -3.41
N ARG A 121 -13.10 18.36 -3.21
CA ARG A 121 -13.61 19.06 -2.02
C ARG A 121 -13.27 18.33 -0.72
N LEU A 122 -13.33 16.99 -0.72
CA LEU A 122 -12.95 16.19 0.44
C LEU A 122 -11.44 16.30 0.70
N ALA A 123 -10.62 16.34 -0.36
CA ALA A 123 -9.16 16.50 -0.27
C ALA A 123 -8.77 17.86 0.33
N GLU A 124 -9.43 18.94 -0.09
CA GLU A 124 -9.26 20.28 0.48
C GLU A 124 -9.62 20.27 1.97
N ALA A 125 -10.80 19.73 2.33
CA ALA A 125 -11.22 19.63 3.73
C ALA A 125 -10.25 18.80 4.58
N ALA A 126 -9.72 17.70 4.04
CA ALA A 126 -8.73 16.86 4.73
C ALA A 126 -7.40 17.59 4.93
N GLY A 127 -6.92 18.33 3.91
CA GLY A 127 -5.73 19.18 4.02
C GLY A 127 -5.90 20.28 5.07
N ASP A 128 -7.05 20.93 5.11
CA ASP A 128 -7.37 21.96 6.12
C ASP A 128 -7.41 21.39 7.53
N ALA A 129 -8.00 20.20 7.70
CA ALA A 129 -8.04 19.49 8.97
C ALA A 129 -6.64 19.10 9.45
N LEU A 130 -5.81 18.53 8.56
CA LEU A 130 -4.42 18.20 8.87
C LEU A 130 -3.65 19.45 9.31
N ASN A 131 -3.70 20.51 8.50
CA ASN A 131 -3.01 21.77 8.82
C ASN A 131 -3.49 22.37 10.15
N LYS A 132 -4.78 22.26 10.47
CA LYS A 132 -5.33 22.71 11.75
C LYS A 132 -4.73 21.96 12.94
N VAL A 133 -4.57 20.65 12.84
CA VAL A 133 -3.95 19.84 13.90
C VAL A 133 -2.46 20.14 13.98
N LEU A 134 -1.75 20.24 12.86
CA LEU A 134 -0.31 20.54 12.86
C LEU A 134 0.03 21.92 13.46
N ARG A 135 -0.86 22.92 13.30
CA ARG A 135 -0.72 24.25 13.90
C ARG A 135 -0.71 24.27 15.43
N GLU A 136 -1.04 23.16 16.08
CA GLU A 136 -0.88 23.02 17.54
C GLU A 136 0.58 23.10 17.99
N GLY A 137 1.51 22.85 17.07
CA GLY A 137 2.95 22.87 17.31
C GLY A 137 3.42 21.74 18.21
N GLY A 138 4.73 21.73 18.48
CA GLY A 138 5.37 20.61 19.19
C GLY A 138 5.16 19.29 18.46
N VAL A 139 5.31 19.32 17.13
CA VAL A 139 5.06 18.16 16.28
C VAL A 139 6.21 17.18 16.47
N THR A 140 5.86 15.93 16.72
CA THR A 140 6.81 14.83 16.84
C THR A 140 6.40 13.66 15.96
N ILE A 141 7.38 12.92 15.47
CA ILE A 141 7.18 11.72 14.68
C ILE A 141 7.83 10.51 15.35
N PHE A 142 7.21 9.36 15.22
CA PHE A 142 7.70 8.10 15.79
C PHE A 142 7.23 6.91 14.94
N ASN A 143 7.79 5.72 15.21
CA ASN A 143 7.61 4.53 14.38
C ASN A 143 7.91 4.83 12.90
N ILE A 144 9.08 5.41 12.63
CA ILE A 144 9.43 5.92 11.30
C ILE A 144 9.85 4.76 10.40
N GLY A 145 9.27 4.67 9.21
CA GLY A 145 9.60 3.64 8.22
C GLY A 145 9.73 4.21 6.80
N PRO A 146 10.29 3.42 5.88
CA PRO A 146 10.39 3.82 4.48
C PRO A 146 9.00 3.91 3.84
N ASP A 147 8.80 4.89 2.94
CA ASP A 147 7.65 4.90 2.02
C ASP A 147 7.99 4.12 0.75
N LYS A 148 6.97 3.60 0.07
CA LYS A 148 7.16 2.89 -1.21
C LYS A 148 7.66 3.82 -2.33
N TYR A 149 7.51 5.14 -2.17
CA TYR A 149 8.04 6.14 -3.07
C TYR A 149 9.21 6.88 -2.42
N PRO A 150 10.28 7.17 -3.17
CA PRO A 150 11.45 7.85 -2.63
C PRO A 150 11.11 9.27 -2.15
N GLY A 151 11.91 9.77 -1.21
CA GLY A 151 11.81 11.14 -0.71
C GLY A 151 10.73 11.37 0.33
N ARG A 152 10.14 10.29 0.85
CA ARG A 152 9.16 10.34 1.93
C ARG A 152 9.41 9.25 2.95
N VAL A 153 8.92 9.49 4.16
CA VAL A 153 8.85 8.50 5.24
C VAL A 153 7.39 8.30 5.63
N VAL A 154 7.08 7.12 6.16
CA VAL A 154 5.79 6.84 6.81
C VAL A 154 6.02 6.85 8.32
N ALA A 155 5.23 7.63 9.06
CA ALA A 155 5.37 7.74 10.51
C ALA A 155 4.03 7.92 11.21
N ASP A 156 4.00 7.58 12.49
CA ASP A 156 2.99 8.08 13.40
C ASP A 156 3.38 9.50 13.83
N VAL A 157 2.39 10.38 13.99
CA VAL A 157 2.61 11.80 14.27
C VAL A 157 1.77 12.22 15.45
N ALA A 158 2.39 12.99 16.35
CA ALA A 158 1.76 13.65 17.46
C ALA A 158 2.04 15.16 17.42
N THR A 159 1.22 15.91 18.14
CA THR A 159 1.42 17.34 18.42
C THR A 159 1.40 17.55 19.92
N ARG A 160 1.58 18.79 20.37
CA ARG A 160 1.47 19.16 21.78
C ARG A 160 0.12 18.78 22.41
N ARG A 161 -0.97 18.77 21.64
CA ARG A 161 -2.33 18.50 22.16
C ARG A 161 -2.97 17.23 21.60
N THR A 162 -2.47 16.74 20.47
CA THR A 162 -3.02 15.59 19.76
C THR A 162 -2.01 14.44 19.80
N PRO A 163 -2.26 13.37 20.58
CA PRO A 163 -1.30 12.28 20.73
C PRO A 163 -1.18 11.40 19.47
N ASN A 164 -2.19 11.39 18.59
CA ASN A 164 -2.15 10.70 17.32
C ASN A 164 -2.97 11.47 16.26
N VAL A 165 -2.28 12.08 15.30
CA VAL A 165 -2.90 12.88 14.24
C VAL A 165 -3.73 12.02 13.30
N SER A 166 -3.28 10.82 12.94
CA SER A 166 -4.04 9.87 12.11
C SER A 166 -5.40 9.54 12.73
N ALA A 167 -5.42 9.26 14.04
CA ALA A 167 -6.64 8.97 14.78
C ALA A 167 -7.58 10.19 14.86
N ALA A 168 -7.03 11.40 15.02
CA ALA A 168 -7.83 12.63 15.03
C ALA A 168 -8.49 12.90 13.66
N LEU A 169 -7.78 12.66 12.56
CA LEU A 169 -8.33 12.79 11.21
C LEU A 169 -9.39 11.73 10.91
N LEU A 170 -9.15 10.48 11.34
CA LEU A 170 -10.14 9.40 11.25
C LEU A 170 -11.42 9.73 12.03
N GLY A 171 -11.27 10.15 13.29
CA GLY A 171 -12.41 10.46 14.16
C GLY A 171 -13.23 11.67 13.68
N SER A 172 -12.63 12.56 12.89
CA SER A 172 -13.32 13.70 12.29
C SER A 172 -13.86 13.44 10.87
N GLY A 173 -13.65 12.23 10.32
CA GLY A 173 -14.23 11.81 9.03
C GLY A 173 -13.54 12.39 7.79
N HIS A 174 -12.32 12.92 7.92
CA HIS A 174 -11.58 13.51 6.79
C HIS A 174 -10.79 12.47 5.98
N VAL A 175 -10.53 11.29 6.56
CA VAL A 175 -9.70 10.23 5.98
C VAL A 175 -10.33 8.85 6.24
N ARG A 176 -9.86 7.82 5.54
CA ARG A 176 -10.24 6.42 5.74
C ARG A 176 -9.08 5.63 6.36
N SER A 177 -9.41 4.57 7.10
CA SER A 177 -8.39 3.62 7.57
C SER A 177 -7.81 2.87 6.38
N TYR A 178 -6.49 2.69 6.36
CA TYR A 178 -5.76 2.03 5.28
C TYR A 178 -4.68 1.11 5.80
N GLY A 179 -4.90 -0.20 5.66
CA GLY A 179 -3.94 -1.25 6.03
C GLY A 179 -3.07 -1.76 4.87
N GLY A 180 -3.16 -1.13 3.69
CA GLY A 180 -2.58 -1.63 2.45
C GLY A 180 -3.62 -2.20 1.48
N GLY A 181 -3.16 -2.60 0.29
CA GLY A 181 -4.04 -3.12 -0.77
C GLY A 181 -4.73 -2.03 -1.59
N HIS A 182 -5.87 -2.39 -2.19
CA HIS A 182 -6.62 -1.51 -3.09
C HIS A 182 -7.42 -0.47 -2.29
N ARG A 183 -7.38 0.79 -2.74
CA ARG A 183 -8.12 1.90 -2.15
C ARG A 183 -9.47 2.03 -2.83
N SER A 184 -10.53 2.22 -2.06
CA SER A 184 -11.82 2.64 -2.61
C SER A 184 -11.72 4.09 -3.08
N GLY A 185 -12.31 4.40 -4.23
CA GLY A 185 -12.40 5.78 -4.71
C GLY A 185 -13.16 6.70 -3.75
N TRP A 186 -12.88 7.99 -3.83
CA TRP A 186 -13.54 9.04 -3.04
C TRP A 186 -14.70 9.72 -3.77
N CYS A 187 -14.86 9.41 -5.06
CA CYS A 187 -16.06 9.75 -5.80
C CYS A 187 -17.24 8.97 -5.27
N GLY A 188 -18.35 9.66 -4.99
CA GLY A 188 -19.54 9.04 -4.46
C GLY A 188 -20.00 7.89 -5.35
N SER A 189 -20.06 6.69 -4.78
CA SER A 189 -21.06 5.72 -5.20
C SER A 189 -22.40 6.32 -4.79
N ARG A 190 -23.12 6.92 -5.74
CA ARG A 190 -24.57 6.97 -5.61
C ARG A 190 -25.13 5.58 -5.83
#